data_AF-A0A1V5UYR1-F1
#
_entry.id   AF-A0A1V5UYR1-F1
#
_cell.length_a   1.000
_cell.length_b   1.000
_cell.length_c   1.000
_cell.angle_alpha   90.00
_cell.angle_beta   90.00
_cell.angle_gamma   90.00
#
_symmetry.space_group_name_H-M   'P 1'
#
loop_
_entity.id
_entity.type
_entity.pdbx_description
1 polymer ?
#
loop_
_entity_poly.entity_id
_entity_poly.type
_entity_poly.pdbx_seq_one_letter_code
_entity_poly.pdbx_strand_id
1 'polypeptide(L)'
;MPLAMKTWNVYRSRLLGQRMADAGIVVIPTVSWAGPETYEFCFDGLPKNGTVTISTVGVMRSRQARELFKSGLSAMLAAIRPENILIYGKLPDFDFGKTAIFHFEPTSFDWKNMKKDVNCKENR
;
A
#
# COMPACT_ATOMS: atom_id res chain seq x y z
N MET A 1 18.24 -3.62 -2.85
CA MET A 1 17.82 -3.79 -4.26
C MET A 1 18.33 -2.59 -5.06
N PRO A 2 19.04 -2.79 -6.19
CA PRO A 2 19.49 -1.71 -7.06
C PRO A 2 18.33 -0.89 -7.65
N LEU A 3 18.58 0.38 -8.00
CA LEU A 3 17.54 1.29 -8.50
C LEU A 3 16.84 0.75 -9.76
N ALA A 4 17.62 0.26 -10.73
CA ALA A 4 17.06 -0.31 -11.96
C ALA A 4 16.05 -1.45 -11.70
N MET A 5 16.30 -2.30 -10.71
CA MET A 5 15.35 -3.36 -10.33
C MET A 5 14.11 -2.79 -9.64
N LYS A 6 14.25 -1.73 -8.83
CA LYS A 6 13.09 -1.06 -8.21
C LYS A 6 12.19 -0.45 -9.29
N THR A 7 12.76 0.26 -10.25
CA THR A 7 12.03 0.86 -11.39
C THR A 7 11.34 -0.22 -12.22
N TRP A 8 12.05 -1.29 -12.57
CA TRP A 8 11.47 -2.42 -13.31
C TRP A 8 10.29 -3.07 -12.58
N ASN A 9 10.41 -3.27 -11.26
CA ASN A 9 9.33 -3.86 -10.47
C ASN A 9 8.08 -3.00 -10.44
N VAL A 10 8.23 -1.68 -10.30
CA VAL A 10 7.09 -0.75 -10.35
C VAL A 10 6.46 -0.78 -11.74
N TYR A 11 7.25 -0.57 -12.80
CA TYR A 11 6.76 -0.56 -14.18
C TYR A 11 5.97 -1.83 -14.52
N ARG A 12 6.54 -3.00 -14.21
CA ARG A 12 5.90 -4.30 -14.48
C ARG A 12 4.58 -4.45 -13.71
N SER A 13 4.52 -4.01 -12.45
CA SER A 13 3.29 -4.04 -11.66
C SER A 13 2.20 -3.15 -12.28
N ARG A 14 2.55 -1.95 -12.77
CA ARG A 14 1.60 -1.04 -13.42
C ARG A 14 1.09 -1.59 -14.75
N LEU A 15 1.99 -2.10 -15.59
CA LEU A 15 1.62 -2.71 -16.88
C LEU A 15 0.66 -3.89 -16.72
N LEU A 16 0.91 -4.75 -15.73
CA LEU A 16 0.01 -5.87 -15.43
C LEU A 16 -1.36 -5.38 -14.94
N GLY A 17 -1.37 -4.39 -14.04
CA GLY A 17 -2.61 -3.78 -13.57
C GLY A 17 -3.43 -3.16 -14.70
N GLN A 18 -2.78 -2.44 -15.61
CA GLN A 18 -3.43 -1.88 -16.80
C GLN A 18 -4.03 -2.98 -17.67
N ARG A 19 -3.26 -4.02 -18.02
CA ARG A 19 -3.76 -5.12 -18.85
C ARG A 19 -4.95 -5.86 -18.23
N MET A 20 -4.96 -6.01 -16.92
CA MET A 20 -6.11 -6.59 -16.20
C MET A 20 -7.32 -5.67 -16.25
N ALA A 21 -7.13 -4.35 -16.07
CA ALA A 21 -8.19 -3.37 -16.20
C ALA A 21 -8.77 -3.32 -17.62
N ASP A 22 -7.92 -3.38 -18.65
CA ASP A 22 -8.32 -3.46 -20.06
C ASP A 22 -9.17 -4.71 -20.35
N ALA A 23 -8.95 -5.80 -19.60
CA ALA A 23 -9.73 -7.03 -19.65
C ALA A 23 -11.03 -6.98 -18.82
N GLY A 24 -11.39 -5.82 -18.25
CA GLY A 24 -12.60 -5.64 -17.45
C GLY A 24 -12.49 -6.09 -15.99
N ILE A 25 -11.28 -6.39 -15.50
CA ILE A 25 -11.06 -6.76 -14.10
C ILE A 25 -10.94 -5.48 -13.25
N VAL A 26 -11.62 -5.46 -12.11
CA VAL A 26 -11.45 -4.37 -11.14
C VAL A 26 -10.08 -4.52 -10.46
N VAL A 27 -9.19 -3.55 -10.68
CA VAL A 27 -7.83 -3.55 -10.15
C VAL A 27 -7.68 -2.45 -9.11
N ILE A 28 -7.29 -2.82 -7.88
CA ILE A 28 -6.85 -1.87 -6.85
C ILE A 28 -5.33 -2.00 -6.71
N PRO A 29 -4.55 -1.01 -7.20
CA PRO A 29 -3.11 -1.14 -7.20
C PRO A 29 -2.52 -1.03 -5.79
N THR A 30 -1.52 -1.86 -5.53
CA THR A 30 -0.69 -1.74 -4.34
C THR A 30 0.42 -0.72 -4.57
N VAL A 31 0.53 0.23 -3.63
CA VAL A 31 1.59 1.22 -3.59
C VAL A 31 2.68 0.72 -2.67
N SER A 32 3.92 0.81 -3.14
CA SER A 32 5.11 0.42 -2.38
C SER A 32 6.25 1.35 -2.75
N TRP A 33 7.06 1.69 -1.75
CA TRP A 33 8.24 2.54 -1.87
C TRP A 33 9.36 1.98 -1.00
N ALA A 34 10.60 2.28 -1.38
CA ALA A 34 11.77 1.87 -0.60
C ALA A 34 12.34 3.04 0.21
N GLY A 35 12.47 4.20 -0.43
CA GLY A 35 13.02 5.43 0.13
C GLY A 35 12.78 6.61 -0.82
N PRO A 36 13.24 7.81 -0.46
CA PRO A 36 13.02 9.03 -1.24
C PRO A 36 13.45 8.93 -2.70
N GLU A 37 14.49 8.15 -2.98
CA GLU A 37 14.99 7.91 -4.34
C GLU A 37 13.99 7.17 -5.24
N THR A 38 12.91 6.62 -4.67
CA THR A 38 11.85 5.92 -5.42
C THR A 38 10.64 6.78 -5.71
N TYR A 39 10.49 7.94 -5.06
CA TYR A 39 9.28 8.77 -5.15
C TYR A 39 9.06 9.34 -6.56
N GLU A 40 10.13 9.49 -7.34
CA GLU A 40 10.06 9.96 -8.72
C GLU A 40 9.24 9.04 -9.63
N PHE A 41 9.15 7.74 -9.32
CA PHE A 41 8.48 6.76 -10.20
C PHE A 41 7.45 5.88 -9.49
N CYS A 42 7.51 5.69 -8.17
CA CYS A 42 6.66 4.71 -7.49
C CYS A 42 5.18 5.11 -7.45
N PHE A 43 4.89 6.41 -7.57
CA PHE A 43 3.54 6.95 -7.59
C PHE A 43 2.94 7.11 -8.99
N ASP A 44 3.74 6.91 -10.04
CA ASP A 44 3.28 7.04 -11.41
C ASP A 44 2.36 5.88 -11.83
N GLY A 45 1.42 6.22 -12.72
CA GLY A 45 0.43 5.29 -13.25
C GLY A 45 -0.60 4.81 -12.22
N LEU A 46 -0.61 5.40 -11.01
CA LEU A 46 -1.64 5.15 -10.01
C LEU A 46 -2.88 6.03 -10.25
N PRO A 47 -4.08 5.56 -9.83
CA PRO A 47 -5.29 6.35 -9.93
C PRO A 47 -5.20 7.56 -8.98
N LYS A 48 -5.44 8.75 -9.53
CA LYS A 48 -5.59 9.98 -8.74
C LYS A 48 -7.01 10.07 -8.19
N ASN A 49 -7.19 10.48 -6.93
CA ASN A 49 -8.49 10.47 -6.26
C ASN A 49 -9.17 9.09 -6.32
N GLY A 50 -8.39 8.01 -6.34
CA GLY A 50 -8.90 6.65 -6.44
C GLY A 50 -8.70 5.84 -5.17
N THR A 51 -8.89 4.53 -5.31
CA THR A 51 -8.64 3.55 -4.26
C THR A 51 -7.30 2.89 -4.47
N VAL A 52 -6.47 2.85 -3.43
CA VAL A 52 -5.16 2.17 -3.45
C VAL A 52 -4.97 1.27 -2.24
N THR A 53 -4.06 0.31 -2.33
CA THR A 53 -3.69 -0.55 -1.19
C THR A 53 -2.26 -0.27 -0.73
N ILE A 54 -2.01 -0.33 0.57
CA ILE A 54 -0.67 -0.30 1.17
C ILE A 54 -0.51 -1.43 2.18
N SER A 55 0.71 -1.94 2.31
CA SER A 55 1.04 -2.98 3.30
C SER A 55 2.03 -2.43 4.32
N THR A 56 1.74 -2.65 5.59
CA THR A 56 2.64 -2.33 6.71
C THR A 56 3.32 -3.56 7.28
N VAL A 57 3.05 -4.73 6.72
CA VAL A 57 3.68 -6.00 7.11
C VAL A 57 5.18 -5.90 6.85
N GLY A 58 5.99 -6.18 7.88
CA GLY A 58 7.45 -6.13 7.82
C GLY A 58 8.06 -4.73 7.99
N VAL A 59 7.29 -3.66 7.86
CA VAL A 59 7.79 -2.28 7.94
C VAL A 59 7.84 -1.75 9.37
N MET A 60 6.94 -2.21 10.25
CA MET A 60 6.78 -1.68 11.60
C MET A 60 7.85 -2.10 12.62
N ARG A 61 8.95 -2.72 12.17
CA ARG A 61 9.97 -3.37 13.02
C ARG A 61 10.98 -2.41 13.66
N SER A 62 11.35 -1.32 12.99
CA SER A 62 12.31 -0.34 13.52
C SER A 62 11.77 1.09 13.44
N ARG A 63 12.31 1.99 14.29
CA ARG A 63 11.95 3.41 14.26
C ARG A 63 12.26 4.03 12.90
N GLN A 64 13.45 3.78 12.36
CA GLN A 64 13.86 4.29 11.06
C GLN A 64 12.94 3.81 9.93
N ALA A 65 12.54 2.54 9.93
CA ALA A 65 11.61 2.02 8.92
C ALA A 65 10.21 2.66 9.03
N ARG A 66 9.76 2.98 10.25
CA ARG A 66 8.51 3.73 10.45
C ARG A 66 8.60 5.16 9.92
N GLU A 67 9.69 5.86 10.16
CA GLU A 67 9.87 7.22 9.65
C GLU A 67 9.95 7.24 8.11
N LEU A 68 10.67 6.30 7.50
CA LEU A 68 10.70 6.15 6.03
C LEU A 68 9.33 5.80 5.47
N PHE A 69 8.56 4.99 6.18
CA PHE A 69 7.19 4.68 5.81
C PHE A 69 6.30 5.92 5.88
N LYS A 70 6.30 6.66 6.99
CA LYS A 70 5.51 7.89 7.14
C LYS A 70 5.89 8.95 6.11
N SER A 71 7.17 9.09 5.82
CA SER A 71 7.68 9.99 4.77
C SER A 71 7.12 9.61 3.40
N GLY A 72 7.19 8.34 3.01
CA GLY A 72 6.65 7.89 1.73
C GLY A 72 5.13 7.92 1.67
N LEU A 73 4.44 7.70 2.80
CA LEU A 73 3.00 7.85 2.90
C LEU A 73 2.57 9.30 2.66
N SER A 74 3.28 10.27 3.25
CA SER A 74 3.07 11.70 3.00
C SER A 74 3.30 12.06 1.53
N ALA A 75 4.40 11.60 0.94
CA ALA A 75 4.71 11.82 -0.48
C ALA A 75 3.63 11.21 -1.40
N MET A 76 3.13 10.03 -1.09
CA MET A 76 2.03 9.39 -1.81
C MET A 76 0.75 10.23 -1.75
N LEU A 77 0.35 10.66 -0.54
CA LEU A 77 -0.85 11.48 -0.36
C LEU A 77 -0.76 12.79 -1.15
N ALA A 78 0.43 13.43 -1.19
CA ALA A 78 0.65 14.63 -1.98
C ALA A 78 0.59 14.36 -3.50
N ALA A 79 1.15 13.23 -3.97
CA ALA A 79 1.26 12.90 -5.38
C ALA A 79 -0.08 12.49 -6.02
N ILE A 80 -0.84 11.61 -5.35
CA ILE A 80 -2.03 10.99 -5.97
C ILE A 80 -3.35 11.37 -5.29
N ARG A 81 -3.30 11.90 -4.05
CA ARG A 81 -4.49 12.31 -3.27
C ARG A 81 -5.60 11.25 -3.32
N PRO A 82 -5.36 10.02 -2.85
CA PRO A 82 -6.35 8.96 -2.97
C PRO A 82 -7.61 9.30 -2.15
N GLU A 83 -8.76 8.79 -2.59
CA GLU A 83 -10.01 8.87 -1.82
C GLU A 83 -10.06 7.79 -0.74
N ASN A 84 -9.57 6.60 -1.07
CA ASN A 84 -9.63 5.43 -0.21
C ASN A 84 -8.25 4.74 -0.14
N ILE A 85 -7.83 4.35 1.06
CA ILE A 85 -6.64 3.53 1.27
C ILE A 85 -7.04 2.26 2.02
N LEU A 86 -6.73 1.12 1.41
CA LEU A 86 -6.82 -0.19 2.06
C LEU A 86 -5.46 -0.52 2.68
N ILE A 87 -5.43 -0.68 3.99
CA ILE A 87 -4.21 -0.96 4.75
C ILE A 87 -4.22 -2.41 5.20
N TYR A 88 -3.26 -3.19 4.72
CA TYR A 88 -3.03 -4.55 5.20
C TYR A 88 -1.86 -4.58 6.18
N GLY A 89 -2.09 -5.03 7.42
CA GLY A 89 -1.07 -5.11 8.47
C GLY A 89 -1.44 -4.37 9.74
N LYS A 90 -0.49 -3.70 10.38
CA LYS A 90 -0.75 -2.80 11.51
C LYS A 90 -1.07 -1.39 11.00
N LEU A 91 -2.11 -0.76 11.54
CA LEU A 91 -2.41 0.63 11.24
C LEU A 91 -1.27 1.54 11.73
N PRO A 92 -0.67 2.40 10.89
CA PRO A 92 0.32 3.36 11.33
C PRO A 92 -0.36 4.48 12.12
N ASP A 93 0.34 5.01 13.12
CA ASP A 93 -0.02 6.27 13.75
C ASP A 93 0.32 7.43 12.80
N PHE A 94 -0.66 7.85 11.99
CA PHE A 94 -0.51 8.85 10.94
C PHE A 94 -1.85 9.56 10.69
N ASP A 95 -1.81 10.86 10.39
CA ASP A 95 -2.99 11.65 10.02
C ASP A 95 -3.25 11.53 8.51
N PHE A 96 -4.29 10.81 8.14
CA PHE A 96 -4.69 10.59 6.75
C PHE A 96 -5.57 11.71 6.18
N GLY A 97 -5.87 12.75 6.97
CA GLY A 97 -6.72 13.86 6.58
C GLY A 97 -8.13 13.40 6.21
N LYS A 98 -8.54 13.67 4.96
CA LYS A 98 -9.89 13.33 4.45
C LYS A 98 -9.98 11.95 3.79
N THR A 99 -8.89 11.19 3.77
CA THR A 99 -8.81 9.90 3.08
C THR A 99 -9.50 8.82 3.91
N ALA A 100 -10.41 8.05 3.31
CA ALA A 100 -11.06 6.94 4.01
C ALA A 100 -10.12 5.74 4.15
N ILE A 101 -10.06 5.16 5.34
CA ILE A 101 -9.12 4.08 5.67
C ILE A 101 -9.86 2.77 5.96
N PHE A 102 -9.54 1.75 5.17
CA PHE A 102 -10.05 0.39 5.38
C PHE A 102 -8.92 -0.49 5.89
N HIS A 103 -9.01 -0.95 7.15
CA HIS A 103 -7.92 -1.66 7.80
C HIS A 103 -8.19 -3.16 7.91
N PHE A 104 -7.22 -3.95 7.45
CA PHE A 104 -7.23 -5.40 7.47
C PHE A 104 -6.06 -5.91 8.32
N GLU A 105 -6.38 -6.58 9.43
CA GLU A 105 -5.37 -7.23 10.27
C GLU A 105 -4.92 -8.55 9.61
N PRO A 106 -3.62 -8.89 9.68
CA PRO A 106 -3.14 -10.15 9.12
C PRO A 106 -3.71 -11.31 9.95
N THR A 107 -4.49 -12.17 9.30
CA THR A 107 -4.96 -13.41 9.92
C THR A 107 -3.79 -14.39 10.02
N SER A 108 -3.33 -14.66 11.24
CA SER A 108 -2.47 -15.82 11.49
C SER A 108 -3.33 -17.07 11.44
N PHE A 109 -3.14 -17.91 10.43
CA PHE A 109 -3.73 -19.24 10.41
C PHE A 109 -3.02 -20.09 11.47
N ASP A 110 -3.68 -20.28 12.62
CA ASP A 110 -3.21 -21.21 13.62
C ASP A 110 -3.53 -22.64 13.16
N TRP A 111 -2.60 -23.23 12.42
CA TRP A 111 -2.72 -24.59 11.90
C TRP A 111 -2.93 -25.63 13.00
N LYS A 112 -2.54 -25.33 14.25
CA LYS A 112 -2.74 -26.22 15.40
C LYS A 112 -4.16 -26.17 15.93
N ASN A 113 -4.81 -25.02 15.86
CA ASN A 113 -6.15 -24.82 16.43
C ASN A 113 -7.27 -24.80 15.38
N MET A 114 -6.96 -24.89 14.08
CA MET A 114 -7.93 -24.91 12.96
C MET A 114 -9.01 -23.80 13.02
N LYS A 115 -8.74 -22.69 13.73
CA LYS A 115 -9.65 -21.54 13.82
C LYS A 115 -9.23 -20.48 12.80
N LYS A 116 -10.22 -19.95 12.09
CA LYS A 116 -10.03 -18.93 11.06
C LYS A 116 -10.72 -17.65 11.52
N ASP A 117 -10.00 -16.79 12.22
CA ASP A 117 -10.51 -15.48 12.63
C ASP A 117 -10.06 -14.42 11.61
N VAL A 118 -10.99 -13.98 10.75
CA VAL A 118 -10.77 -12.84 9.85
C VAL A 118 -11.23 -11.59 10.58
N ASN A 119 -10.29 -10.73 10.98
CA ASN A 119 -10.57 -9.52 11.72
C ASN A 119 -10.49 -8.31 10.77
N CYS A 120 -11.63 -7.90 10.21
CA CYS A 120 -11.76 -6.67 9.44
C CYS A 120 -12.36 -5.61 10.35
N LYS A 121 -11.66 -4.49 10.56
CA LYS A 121 -12.16 -3.36 11.35
C LYS A 121 -12.35 -2.16 10.42
N GLU A 122 -13.61 -1.79 10.17
CA GLU A 122 -13.92 -0.50 9.58
C GLU A 122 -13.77 0.58 10.64
N ASN A 123 -12.76 1.43 10.50
CA ASN A 123 -12.67 2.67 11.27
C ASN A 123 -13.38 3.74 10.45
N ARG A 124 -14.62 4.05 10.81
CA ARG A 124 -15.43 5.10 10.18
C ARG A 124 -15.22 6.44 10.85
#